data_AF-A0A3D3IZJ0-F1
#
_entry.id   AF-A0A3D3IZJ0-F1
#
_cell.length_a   1.000
_cell.length_b   1.000
_cell.length_c   1.000
_cell.angle_alpha   90.00
_cell.angle_beta   90.00
_cell.angle_gamma   90.00
#
_symmetry.space_group_name_H-M   'P 1'
#
loop_
_entity.id
_entity.type
_entity.pdbx_description
1 polymer ?
#
loop_
_entity_poly.entity_id
_entity_poly.type
_entity_poly.pdbx_seq_one_letter_code
_entity_poly.pdbx_strand_id
1 'polypeptide(L)'
;EGEDFTYDSNGHVTQTSEKYNHSMWESASATIVTPLDNEPDNKADLYKDFNGGAKTSPAAGFRFDKTPVEAQFAACQSVFDEYGFVLENGGVAPGDVESTIEAYQAALDEAGYQDILAEFQSQYNAWK
;
A
#
# COMPACT_ATOMS: atom_id res chain seq x y z
N GLU A 1 11.64 5.25 -28.54
CA GLU A 1 11.64 4.30 -29.67
C GLU A 1 12.96 4.43 -30.41
N GLY A 2 13.59 3.32 -30.80
CA GLY A 2 14.83 3.27 -31.57
C GLY A 2 16.13 3.27 -30.76
N GLU A 3 16.09 3.64 -29.47
CA GLU A 3 17.23 3.51 -28.53
C GLU A 3 16.91 2.50 -27.44
N ASP A 4 15.93 2.82 -26.59
CA ASP A 4 15.63 1.98 -25.42
C ASP A 4 14.56 0.89 -25.67
N PHE A 5 13.79 1.04 -26.75
CA PHE A 5 12.81 0.03 -27.18
C PHE A 5 12.48 0.14 -28.68
N THR A 6 11.97 -0.96 -29.24
CA THR A 6 11.38 -1.05 -30.59
C THR A 6 9.98 -1.67 -30.53
N TYR A 7 9.23 -1.60 -31.64
CA TYR A 7 7.98 -2.34 -31.78
C TYR A 7 8.18 -3.62 -32.62
N ASP A 8 7.54 -4.72 -32.19
CA ASP A 8 7.49 -5.96 -32.96
C ASP A 8 6.38 -5.91 -34.06
N SER A 9 6.16 -7.02 -34.77
CA SER A 9 5.13 -7.07 -35.83
C SER A 9 3.69 -6.94 -35.31
N ASN A 10 3.46 -7.18 -34.02
CA ASN A 10 2.17 -7.06 -33.36
C ASN A 10 1.99 -5.67 -32.73
N GLY A 11 3.00 -4.79 -32.83
CA GLY A 11 3.00 -3.49 -32.20
C GLY A 11 3.32 -3.55 -30.70
N HIS A 12 3.85 -4.66 -30.20
CA HIS A 12 4.32 -4.79 -28.82
C HIS A 12 5.71 -4.20 -28.64
N VAL A 13 6.01 -3.77 -27.42
CA VAL A 13 7.30 -3.20 -27.07
C VAL A 13 8.32 -4.31 -26.84
N THR A 14 9.38 -4.34 -27.64
CA THR A 14 10.60 -5.09 -27.37
C THR A 14 11.61 -4.15 -26.72
N GLN A 15 12.04 -4.46 -25.50
CA GLN A 15 13.05 -3.68 -24.79
C GLN A 15 14.44 -3.93 -25.37
N THR A 16 15.16 -2.87 -25.74
CA THR A 16 16.50 -2.96 -26.35
C THR A 16 17.60 -2.43 -25.44
N SER A 17 17.24 -1.94 -24.25
CA SER A 17 18.13 -1.29 -23.28
C SER A 17 17.61 -1.51 -21.86
N GLU A 18 18.53 -1.64 -20.90
CA GLU A 18 18.19 -1.67 -19.47
C GLU A 18 17.62 -0.35 -18.95
N LYS A 19 17.71 0.73 -19.74
CA LYS A 19 17.12 2.04 -19.40
C LYS A 19 15.60 2.08 -19.58
N TYR A 20 15.00 1.17 -20.36
CA TYR A 20 13.55 1.02 -20.41
C TYR A 20 13.08 0.20 -19.19
N ASN A 21 13.17 0.78 -17.99
CA ASN A 21 12.94 0.07 -16.73
C ASN A 21 11.89 0.73 -15.81
N HIS A 22 11.32 1.87 -16.21
CA HIS A 22 10.27 2.50 -15.43
C HIS A 22 8.99 1.67 -15.48
N SER A 23 8.46 1.36 -14.30
CA SER A 23 7.28 0.53 -14.22
C SER A 23 6.01 1.31 -14.60
N MET A 24 5.11 0.62 -15.27
CA MET A 24 3.78 1.12 -15.63
C MET A 24 3.03 1.65 -14.40
N TRP A 25 3.10 0.96 -13.25
CA TRP A 25 2.33 1.32 -12.04
C TRP A 25 2.66 2.71 -11.50
N GLU A 26 3.85 3.23 -11.79
CA GLU A 26 4.32 4.56 -11.37
C GLU A 26 4.05 5.64 -12.42
N SER A 27 3.89 5.24 -13.69
CA SER A 27 4.11 6.13 -14.84
C SER A 27 2.86 6.41 -15.67
N ALA A 28 1.91 5.47 -15.74
CA ALA A 28 0.75 5.58 -16.61
C ALA A 28 -0.42 4.66 -16.20
N SER A 29 -1.57 4.86 -16.84
CA SER A 29 -2.69 3.92 -16.71
C SER A 29 -2.34 2.58 -17.36
N ALA A 30 -2.60 1.48 -16.64
CA ALA A 30 -2.34 0.13 -17.14
C ALA A 30 -3.12 -0.23 -18.42
N THR A 31 -4.19 0.50 -18.71
CA THR A 31 -5.06 0.26 -19.87
C THR A 31 -4.59 0.95 -21.15
N ILE A 32 -3.58 1.83 -21.08
CA ILE A 32 -3.06 2.57 -22.24
C ILE A 32 -1.61 2.23 -22.59
N VAL A 33 -0.89 1.58 -21.66
CA VAL A 33 0.51 1.19 -21.90
C VAL A 33 0.52 0.03 -22.88
N THR A 34 1.26 0.20 -23.97
CA THR A 34 1.48 -0.85 -24.96
C THR A 34 2.10 -2.08 -24.28
N PRO A 35 1.56 -3.30 -24.51
CA PRO A 35 2.15 -4.52 -23.95
C PRO A 35 3.61 -4.70 -24.38
N LEU A 36 4.42 -5.27 -23.49
CA LEU A 36 5.70 -5.86 -23.86
C LEU A 36 5.48 -7.07 -24.77
N ASP A 37 6.49 -7.46 -25.54
CA ASP A 37 6.43 -8.65 -26.41
C ASP A 37 6.24 -9.98 -25.66
N ASN A 38 6.45 -9.98 -24.34
CA ASN A 38 6.22 -11.10 -23.44
C ASN A 38 4.89 -10.99 -22.65
N GLU A 39 4.05 -10.01 -22.98
CA GLU A 39 2.75 -9.78 -22.37
C GLU A 39 1.61 -10.08 -23.34
N PRO A 40 0.40 -10.38 -22.84
CA PRO A 40 -0.74 -10.69 -23.70
C PRO A 40 -1.28 -9.43 -24.41
N ASP A 41 -1.70 -9.57 -25.68
CA ASP A 41 -2.31 -8.50 -26.49
C ASP A 41 -3.50 -7.83 -25.78
N ASN A 42 -4.29 -8.62 -25.04
CA ASN A 42 -5.48 -8.16 -24.33
C ASN A 42 -5.20 -7.66 -22.89
N LYS A 43 -3.95 -7.29 -22.57
CA LYS A 43 -3.54 -6.77 -21.24
C LYS A 43 -4.49 -5.69 -20.71
N ALA A 44 -4.92 -4.76 -21.55
CA ALA A 44 -5.82 -3.68 -21.15
C ALA A 44 -7.19 -4.20 -20.67
N ASP A 45 -7.73 -5.23 -21.32
CA ASP A 45 -9.02 -5.82 -20.94
C ASP A 45 -8.88 -6.67 -19.66
N LEU A 46 -7.76 -7.38 -19.50
CA LEU A 46 -7.44 -8.09 -18.24
C LEU A 46 -7.42 -7.13 -17.05
N TYR A 47 -6.84 -5.93 -17.19
CA TYR A 47 -6.88 -4.91 -16.13
C TYR A 47 -8.29 -4.35 -15.89
N LYS A 48 -9.08 -4.13 -16.94
CA LYS A 48 -10.48 -3.67 -16.77
C LYS A 48 -11.31 -4.69 -16.01
N ASP A 49 -11.20 -5.97 -16.36
CA ASP A 49 -11.94 -7.04 -15.72
C ASP A 49 -11.48 -7.23 -14.27
N PHE A 50 -10.17 -7.23 -14.03
CA PHE A 50 -9.60 -7.33 -12.68
C PHE A 50 -10.06 -6.17 -11.78
N ASN A 51 -9.94 -4.92 -12.26
CA ASN A 51 -10.33 -3.74 -11.51
C ASN A 51 -11.85 -3.65 -11.32
N GLY A 52 -12.63 -3.97 -12.36
CA GLY A 52 -14.10 -3.93 -12.33
C GLY A 52 -14.72 -5.01 -11.44
N GLY A 53 -14.03 -6.15 -11.28
CA GLY A 53 -14.43 -7.22 -10.37
C GLY A 53 -14.02 -7.00 -8.90
N ALA A 54 -13.23 -5.96 -8.61
CA ALA A 54 -12.74 -5.70 -7.27
C ALA A 54 -13.86 -5.24 -6.33
N LYS A 55 -13.89 -5.80 -5.12
CA LYS A 55 -14.80 -5.33 -4.06
C LYS A 55 -14.22 -4.09 -3.41
N THR A 56 -14.93 -2.98 -3.51
CA THR A 56 -14.55 -1.73 -2.84
C THR A 56 -14.67 -1.90 -1.32
N SER A 57 -13.65 -1.44 -0.58
CA SER A 57 -13.68 -1.40 0.88
C SER A 57 -14.84 -0.53 1.37
N PRO A 58 -15.54 -0.90 2.46
CA PRO A 58 -16.53 -0.03 3.08
C PRO A 58 -15.93 1.29 3.58
N ALA A 59 -14.61 1.34 3.79
CA ALA A 59 -13.88 2.54 4.19
C ALA A 59 -13.21 3.29 3.02
N ALA A 60 -13.49 2.90 1.77
CA ALA A 60 -12.90 3.56 0.61
C ALA A 60 -13.36 5.03 0.53
N GLY A 61 -12.40 5.96 0.65
CA GLY A 61 -12.66 7.40 0.66
C GLY A 61 -12.72 8.03 2.04
N PHE A 62 -12.79 7.24 3.11
CA PHE A 62 -12.64 7.76 4.48
C PHE A 62 -11.24 8.34 4.69
N ARG A 63 -11.16 9.46 5.41
CA ARG A 63 -9.91 10.13 5.80
C ARG A 63 -10.03 10.52 7.25
N PHE A 64 -9.24 9.87 8.09
CA PHE A 64 -9.18 10.18 9.51
C PHE A 64 -8.55 11.57 9.73
N ASP A 65 -9.26 12.45 10.41
CA ASP A 65 -8.73 13.70 10.93
C ASP A 65 -8.08 13.44 12.30
N LYS A 66 -6.76 13.40 12.33
CA LYS A 66 -6.01 13.16 13.57
C LYS A 66 -5.88 14.39 14.47
N THR A 67 -6.28 15.59 14.02
CA THR A 67 -6.11 16.83 14.80
C THR A 67 -6.67 16.75 16.23
N PRO A 68 -7.83 16.12 16.51
CA PRO A 68 -8.34 16.00 17.88
C PRO A 68 -7.47 15.15 18.82
N VAL A 69 -6.64 14.26 18.27
CA VAL A 69 -5.81 13.29 19.01
C VAL A 69 -4.34 13.35 18.57
N GLU A 70 -3.88 14.52 18.12
CA GLU A 70 -2.56 14.65 17.48
C GLU A 70 -1.40 14.26 18.41
N ALA A 71 -1.51 14.58 19.70
CA ALA A 71 -0.50 14.25 20.70
C ALA A 71 -0.39 12.73 20.92
N GLN A 72 -1.52 12.05 21.11
CA GLN A 72 -1.58 10.59 21.23
C GLN A 72 -1.09 9.93 19.95
N PHE A 73 -1.48 10.44 18.78
CA PHE A 73 -1.04 9.92 17.49
C PHE A 73 0.49 9.98 17.35
N ALA A 74 1.11 11.11 17.74
CA ALA A 74 2.56 11.25 17.74
C ALA A 74 3.23 10.28 18.75
N ALA A 75 2.66 10.11 19.94
CA ALA A 75 3.17 9.16 20.93
C ALA A 75 3.11 7.71 20.43
N CYS A 76 1.96 7.28 19.89
CA CYS A 76 1.79 5.95 19.30
C CYS A 76 2.71 5.71 18.11
N GLN A 77 3.03 6.74 17.31
CA GLN A 77 4.02 6.62 16.23
C GLN A 77 5.42 6.28 16.78
N SER A 78 5.85 6.91 17.87
CA SER A 78 7.13 6.56 18.51
C SER A 78 7.15 5.13 19.03
N VAL A 79 6.03 4.65 19.60
CA VAL A 79 5.90 3.25 20.02
C VAL A 79 5.93 2.28 18.82
N PHE A 80 5.30 2.64 17.68
CA PHE A 80 5.39 1.85 16.45
C PHE A 80 6.83 1.76 15.94
N ASP A 81 7.59 2.86 15.95
CA ASP A 81 8.97 2.87 15.47
C ASP A 81 9.88 1.97 16.34
N GLU A 82 9.59 1.85 17.64
CA GLU A 82 10.31 0.98 18.57
C GLU A 82 9.96 -0.51 18.41
N TYR A 83 8.67 -0.83 18.27
CA TYR A 83 8.19 -2.22 18.30
C TYR A 83 7.64 -2.69 16.95
N GLY A 84 6.64 -1.96 16.43
CA GLY A 84 5.86 -2.36 15.26
C GLY A 84 6.71 -2.53 14.00
N PHE A 85 7.61 -1.58 13.73
CA PHE A 85 8.45 -1.63 12.53
C PHE A 85 9.32 -2.90 12.48
N VAL A 86 9.95 -3.27 13.59
CA VAL A 86 10.80 -4.48 13.65
C VAL A 86 9.97 -5.75 13.55
N LEU A 87 8.79 -5.79 14.18
CA LEU A 87 7.84 -6.91 14.09
C LEU A 87 7.37 -7.14 12.65
N GLU A 88 6.93 -6.09 11.95
CA GLU A 88 6.41 -6.17 10.58
C GLU A 88 7.46 -6.65 9.58
N ASN A 89 8.74 -6.35 9.83
CA ASN A 89 9.86 -6.77 9.00
C ASN A 89 10.47 -8.12 9.41
N GLY A 90 9.87 -8.83 10.39
CA GLY A 90 10.37 -10.11 10.86
C GLY A 90 11.70 -10.04 11.61
N GLY A 91 12.03 -8.88 12.18
CA GLY A 91 13.27 -8.65 12.92
C GLY A 91 13.28 -9.20 14.35
N VAL A 92 12.15 -9.73 14.83
CA VAL A 92 12.01 -10.38 16.13
C VAL A 92 12.18 -11.89 15.98
N ALA A 93 12.95 -12.53 16.87
CA ALA A 93 13.12 -13.97 16.85
C ALA A 93 11.76 -14.67 17.06
N PRO A 94 11.46 -15.79 16.37
CA PRO A 94 10.14 -16.42 16.45
C PRO A 94 9.66 -16.76 17.87
N GLY A 95 10.58 -17.07 18.80
CA GLY A 95 10.26 -17.36 20.20
C GLY A 95 9.89 -16.13 21.05
N ASP A 96 10.18 -14.93 20.56
CA ASP A 96 9.97 -13.67 21.28
C ASP A 96 8.83 -12.82 20.67
N VAL A 97 8.20 -13.29 19.60
CA VAL A 97 7.15 -12.54 18.89
C VAL A 97 5.97 -12.26 19.81
N GLU A 98 5.47 -13.26 20.54
CA GLU A 98 4.30 -13.11 21.41
C GLU A 98 4.56 -12.09 22.54
N SER A 99 5.67 -12.21 23.25
CA SER A 99 6.03 -11.29 24.33
C SER A 99 6.31 -9.87 23.82
N THR A 100 6.86 -9.73 22.62
CA THR A 100 7.06 -8.41 21.99
C THR A 100 5.73 -7.77 21.60
N ILE A 101 4.76 -8.55 21.09
CA ILE A 101 3.40 -8.06 20.80
C ILE A 101 2.70 -7.61 22.09
N GLU A 102 2.81 -8.37 23.18
CA GLU A 102 2.24 -8.00 24.48
C GLU A 102 2.83 -6.68 25.01
N ALA A 103 4.15 -6.53 24.94
CA ALA A 103 4.82 -5.28 25.34
C ALA A 103 4.41 -4.10 24.44
N TYR A 104 4.32 -4.33 23.12
CA TYR A 104 3.90 -3.32 22.16
C TYR A 104 2.47 -2.83 22.44
N GLN A 105 1.55 -3.76 22.70
CA GLN A 105 0.16 -3.41 23.02
C GLN A 105 0.06 -2.58 24.30
N ALA A 106 0.78 -2.98 25.36
CA ALA A 106 0.81 -2.22 26.61
C ALA A 106 1.36 -0.80 26.41
N ALA A 107 2.44 -0.66 25.64
CA ALA A 107 3.03 0.64 25.32
C ALA A 107 2.10 1.52 24.47
N LEU A 108 1.37 0.94 23.51
CA LEU A 108 0.35 1.65 22.73
C LEU A 108 -0.79 2.15 23.61
N ASP A 109 -1.29 1.31 24.52
CA ASP A 109 -2.35 1.70 25.44
C ASP A 109 -1.90 2.85 26.37
N GLU A 110 -0.66 2.81 26.89
CA GLU A 110 -0.08 3.91 27.69
C GLU A 110 0.10 5.19 26.86
N ALA A 111 0.45 5.07 25.58
CA ALA A 111 0.61 6.20 24.65
C ALA A 111 -0.73 6.83 24.21
N GLY A 112 -1.88 6.26 24.60
CA GLY A 112 -3.20 6.81 24.29
C GLY A 112 -3.85 6.22 23.04
N TYR A 113 -3.50 4.99 22.64
CA TYR A 113 -4.11 4.31 21.49
C TYR A 113 -5.64 4.23 21.59
N GLN A 114 -6.19 4.03 22.79
CA GLN A 114 -7.64 3.94 22.98
C GLN A 114 -8.37 5.26 22.66
N ASP A 115 -7.74 6.41 22.88
CA ASP A 115 -8.29 7.72 22.49
C ASP A 115 -8.36 7.86 20.97
N ILE A 116 -7.28 7.44 20.28
CA ILE A 116 -7.23 7.42 18.81
C ILE A 116 -8.29 6.49 18.24
N LEU A 117 -8.45 5.29 18.83
CA LEU A 117 -9.44 4.31 18.39
C LEU A 117 -10.86 4.85 18.56
N ALA A 118 -11.16 5.47 19.70
CA ALA A 118 -12.46 6.07 19.97
C ALA A 118 -12.78 7.21 18.98
N GLU A 119 -11.81 8.09 18.72
CA GLU A 119 -11.98 9.20 17.78
C GLU A 119 -12.11 8.69 16.33
N PHE A 120 -11.28 7.73 15.91
CA PHE A 120 -11.39 7.09 14.60
C PHE A 120 -12.78 6.46 14.41
N GLN A 121 -13.25 5.73 15.42
CA GLN A 121 -14.55 5.06 15.37
C GLN A 121 -15.70 6.08 15.30
N SER A 122 -15.59 7.20 16.02
CA SER A 122 -16.53 8.32 15.97
C SER A 122 -16.61 8.90 14.56
N GLN A 123 -15.45 9.27 13.98
CA GLN A 123 -15.38 9.85 12.64
C GLN A 123 -15.84 8.89 11.55
N TYR A 124 -15.43 7.62 11.63
CA TYR A 124 -15.85 6.60 10.68
C TYR A 124 -17.38 6.39 10.73
N ASN A 125 -17.96 6.38 11.93
CA ASN A 125 -19.41 6.27 12.10
C ASN A 125 -20.18 7.50 11.61
N ALA A 126 -19.58 8.69 11.67
CA ALA A 126 -20.17 9.91 11.14
C ALA A 126 -20.04 10.02 9.62
N TRP A 127 -19.00 9.41 9.03
CA TRP A 127 -18.77 9.42 7.58
C TRP A 127 -19.58 8.38 6.81
N LYS A 128 -19.77 7.18 7.38
CA LYS A 128 -20.47 6.06 6.73
C LYS A 128 -21.97 6.31 6.55
#